data_AF-A0A9Q3JT51-F1
#
_entry.id   AF-A0A9Q3JT51-F1
#
_cell.length_a   1.000
_cell.length_b   1.000
_cell.length_c   1.000
_cell.angle_alpha   90.00
_cell.angle_beta   90.00
_cell.angle_gamma   90.00
#
_symmetry.space_group_name_H-M   'P 1'
#
loop_
_entity.id
_entity.type
_entity.pdbx_description
1 polymer ?
#
loop_
_entity_poly.entity_id
_entity_poly.type
_entity_poly.pdbx_seq_one_letter_code
_entity_poly.pdbx_strand_id
1 'polypeptide(L)' 'MDLPPSSYHDSLEELWDEEEKPEKVDTVLKVVPSVYHQYLDVFSKVKAEKLPPHRACDHHIELEGPLPP' A
#
# COMPACT_ATOMS: atom_id res chain seq x y z
N MET A 1 17.99 32.55 6.32
CA MET A 1 16.52 32.45 6.42
C MET A 1 16.22 30.98 6.54
N ASP A 2 16.33 30.46 7.76
CA ASP A 2 16.14 29.04 8.04
C ASP A 2 14.64 28.80 8.23
N LEU A 3 14.06 27.93 7.41
CA LEU A 3 12.66 27.56 7.47
C LEU A 3 12.39 26.76 8.77
N PRO A 4 11.26 26.99 9.47
CA PRO A 4 10.93 26.23 10.67
C PRO A 4 10.68 24.74 10.33
N PRO A 5 11.18 23.80 11.13
CA PRO A 5 11.10 22.36 10.84
C PRO A 5 9.66 21.81 10.83
N SER A 6 8.71 22.54 11.40
CA SER A 6 7.30 22.14 11.49
C SER A 6 6.52 22.34 10.18
N SER A 7 7.03 23.12 9.23
CA SER A 7 6.39 23.30 7.91
C SER A 7 6.51 22.07 7.00
N TYR A 8 7.39 21.13 7.32
CA TYR A 8 7.56 19.89 6.54
C TYR A 8 6.64 18.76 6.99
N HIS A 9 6.02 18.87 8.16
CA HIS A 9 5.15 17.82 8.68
C HIS A 9 3.78 17.84 7.98
N ASP A 10 3.24 19.05 7.77
CA ASP A 10 1.88 19.26 7.23
C ASP A 10 1.79 18.94 5.72
N SER A 11 2.87 19.15 4.97
CA SER A 11 2.91 18.90 3.52
C SER A 11 3.06 17.41 3.14
N LEU A 12 3.38 16.53 4.08
CA LEU A 12 3.55 15.10 3.80
C LEU A 12 2.28 14.28 4.07
N GLU A 13 1.49 14.70 5.06
CA GLU A 13 0.18 14.10 5.36
C GLU A 13 -0.87 14.48 4.31
N GLU A 14 -0.90 15.73 3.84
CA GLU A 14 -1.77 16.14 2.71
C GLU A 14 -1.47 15.38 1.40
N LEU A 15 -0.22 14.94 1.19
CA LEU A 15 0.18 14.14 0.03
C LEU A 15 -0.25 12.66 0.11
N TRP A 16 -0.56 12.15 1.30
CA TRP A 16 -1.04 10.78 1.51
C TRP A 16 -2.55 10.69 1.71
N ASP A 17 -3.22 11.80 2.04
CA ASP A 17 -4.67 11.88 2.21
C ASP A 17 -5.44 12.17 0.89
N GLU A 18 -4.78 12.54 -0.21
CA GLU A 18 -5.47 13.00 -1.43
C GLU A 18 -5.92 11.89 -2.42
N GLU A 19 -5.60 10.61 -2.23
CA GLU A 19 -5.85 9.59 -3.26
C GLU A 19 -6.43 8.26 -2.73
N GLU A 20 -7.56 8.34 -2.02
CA GLU A 20 -8.42 7.17 -1.77
C GLU A 20 -9.75 7.28 -2.54
N LYS A 21 -9.67 7.46 -3.86
CA LYS A 21 -10.78 7.05 -4.74
C LYS A 21 -10.60 5.58 -5.10
N PRO A 22 -11.63 4.74 -4.99
CA PRO A 22 -11.57 3.38 -5.52
C PRO A 22 -11.31 3.48 -7.03
N GLU A 23 -10.09 3.15 -7.44
CA GLU A 23 -9.72 3.15 -8.85
C GLU A 23 -10.64 2.20 -9.63
N LYS A 24 -11.32 2.74 -10.63
CA LYS A 24 -12.18 1.96 -11.52
C LYS A 24 -11.29 1.22 -12.51
N VAL A 25 -11.65 -0.01 -12.88
CA VAL A 25 -10.87 -0.85 -13.81
C VAL A 25 -10.51 -0.12 -15.12
N ASP A 26 -11.35 0.82 -15.55
CA ASP A 26 -11.15 1.67 -16.72
C ASP A 26 -9.94 2.62 -16.64
N THR A 27 -9.48 3.00 -15.43
CA THR A 27 -8.27 3.81 -15.25
C THR A 27 -7.03 2.92 -15.37
N VAL A 28 -7.06 1.75 -14.75
CA VAL A 28 -5.97 0.77 -14.78
C VAL A 28 -5.66 0.32 -16.21
N LEU A 29 -6.69 0.08 -17.04
CA LEU A 29 -6.54 -0.30 -18.45
C LEU A 29 -5.79 0.73 -19.30
N LYS A 30 -5.88 2.02 -18.95
CA LYS A 30 -5.21 3.12 -19.68
C LYS A 30 -3.73 3.25 -19.32
N VAL A 31 -3.36 2.84 -18.10
CA VAL A 31 -1.98 2.96 -17.58
C VAL A 31 -1.18 1.69 -17.84
N VAL A 32 -1.82 0.53 -17.68
CA VAL A 32 -1.16 -0.76 -17.80
C VAL A 32 -0.94 -1.10 -19.29
N PRO A 33 0.30 -1.44 -19.71
CA PRO A 33 0.55 -1.91 -21.07
C PRO A 33 -0.30 -3.12 -21.43
N SER A 34 -0.68 -3.21 -22.71
CA SER A 34 -1.60 -4.26 -23.21
C SER A 34 -1.12 -5.69 -22.93
N VAL A 35 0.19 -5.92 -22.91
CA VAL A 35 0.81 -7.23 -22.61
C VAL A 35 0.45 -7.71 -21.20
N TYR A 36 0.14 -6.80 -20.28
CA TYR A 36 -0.20 -7.10 -18.89
C TYR A 36 -1.70 -7.02 -18.61
N HIS A 37 -2.55 -6.81 -19.61
CA HIS A 37 -4.01 -6.75 -19.42
C HIS A 37 -4.60 -8.06 -18.89
N GLN A 38 -3.91 -9.20 -19.07
CA GLN A 38 -4.32 -10.46 -18.45
C GLN A 38 -4.15 -10.49 -16.92
N TYR A 39 -3.41 -9.53 -16.35
CA TYR A 39 -3.12 -9.43 -14.91
C TYR A 39 -3.80 -8.21 -14.27
N LEU A 40 -4.81 -7.60 -14.90
CA LEU A 40 -5.43 -6.38 -14.36
C LEU A 40 -5.95 -6.55 -12.92
N ASP A 41 -6.30 -7.78 -12.54
CA ASP A 41 -6.80 -8.07 -11.21
C ASP A 41 -5.74 -7.95 -10.11
N VAL A 42 -4.43 -7.99 -10.46
CA VAL A 42 -3.32 -7.78 -9.51
C VAL A 42 -3.15 -6.30 -9.15
N PHE A 43 -3.65 -5.38 -9.99
CA PHE A 43 -3.62 -3.94 -9.75
C PHE A 43 -4.82 -3.46 -8.90
N SER A 44 -5.61 -4.38 -8.35
CA SER A 44 -6.72 -4.03 -7.47
C SER A 44 -6.23 -3.56 -6.11
N LYS A 45 -6.39 -2.26 -5.81
CA LYS A 45 -6.08 -1.66 -4.50
C LYS A 45 -6.71 -2.45 -3.33
N VAL A 46 -7.99 -2.79 -3.47
CA VAL A 46 -8.74 -3.58 -2.47
C VAL A 46 -8.14 -4.96 -2.21
N LYS A 47 -7.57 -5.62 -3.22
CA LYS A 47 -6.87 -6.90 -3.02
C LYS A 47 -5.48 -6.69 -2.42
N ALA A 48 -4.78 -5.62 -2.81
CA ALA A 48 -3.44 -5.30 -2.31
C ALA A 48 -3.42 -4.93 -0.81
N GLU A 49 -4.50 -4.33 -0.31
CA GLU A 49 -4.68 -4.00 1.11
C GLU A 49 -4.96 -5.23 2.00
N LYS A 50 -5.25 -6.38 1.40
CA LYS A 50 -5.50 -7.62 2.14
C LYS A 50 -4.22 -8.42 2.26
N LEU A 51 -3.98 -8.95 3.46
CA LEU A 51 -2.90 -9.91 3.66
C LEU A 51 -3.13 -11.14 2.75
N PRO A 52 -2.06 -11.63 2.09
CA PRO A 52 -2.14 -12.88 1.36
C PRO A 52 -2.53 -14.02 2.32
N PRO A 53 -3.20 -15.07 1.82
CA PRO A 53 -3.54 -16.22 2.65
C PRO A 53 -2.27 -16.89 3.16
N HIS A 54 -2.34 -17.44 4.38
CA HIS A 54 -1.23 -18.18 4.96
C HIS A 54 -0.79 -19.35 4.06
N ARG A 55 0.52 -19.52 3.93
CA ARG A 55 1.16 -20.58 3.14
C ARG A 55 2.03 -21.46 4.01
N ALA A 56 2.26 -22.70 3.57
CA ALA A 56 3.13 -23.65 4.27
C ALA A 56 4.58 -23.17 4.39
N CYS A 57 4.99 -22.20 3.57
CA CYS A 57 6.33 -21.60 3.56
C CYS A 57 6.39 -20.25 4.29
N ASP A 58 5.34 -19.85 5.01
CA ASP A 58 5.39 -18.62 5.78
C ASP A 58 6.37 -18.78 6.95
N HIS A 59 7.26 -17.80 7.10
CA HIS A 59 8.23 -17.81 8.19
C HIS A 59 7.56 -17.36 9.49
N HIS A 60 7.58 -18.24 10.50
CA HIS A 60 7.19 -17.88 11.85
C HIS A 60 8.36 -17.21 12.56
N ILE A 61 8.10 -16.10 13.25
CA ILE A 61 9.07 -15.44 14.12
C ILE A 61 8.82 -15.96 15.53
N GLU A 62 9.79 -16.72 16.06
CA GLU A 62 9.77 -17.14 17.46
C GLU A 62 10.09 -15.92 18.34
N LEU A 63 9.20 -15.61 19.28
CA LEU A 63 9.42 -14.52 20.23
C LEU A 63 10.18 -15.06 21.44
N GLU A 64 11.26 -14.39 21.82
CA GLU A 64 12.00 -14.67 23.06
C GLU A 64 11.72 -13.58 24.10
N GLY A 65 11.53 -13.99 25.36
CA GLY A 65 11.33 -13.09 26.50
C GLY A 65 9.90 -13.14 27.08
N PRO A 66 9.69 -12.53 28.26
CA PRO A 66 8.36 -12.46 28.87
C PRO A 66 7.44 -11.55 28.03
N LEU A 67 6.19 -11.99 27.85
CA LEU A 67 5.14 -11.13 27.29
C LEU A 67 4.98 -9.90 28.19
N PRO A 68 4.86 -8.68 27.64
CA PRO A 68 4.60 -7.49 28.44
C PRO A 68 3.27 -7.64 29.22
N PRO A 69 3.18 -7.06 30.43
CA PRO A 69 1.98 -7.13 31.28
C PRO A 69 0.78 -6.39 30.70
#